data_AF-A0A2P0QFX2-F1
#
_entry.id   AF-A0A2P0QFX2-F1
#
_cell.length_a   1.000
_cell.length_b   1.000
_cell.length_c   1.000
_cell.angle_alpha   90.00
_cell.angle_beta   90.00
_cell.angle_gamma   90.00
#
_symmetry.space_group_name_H-M   'P 1'
#
loop_
_entity.id
_entity.type
_entity.pdbx_description
1 polymer ?
#
loop_
_entity_poly.entity_id
_entity_poly.type
_entity_poly.pdbx_seq_one_letter_code
_entity_poly.pdbx_strand_id
1 'polypeptide(L)' 'MSIEHVLSVGIPLATFFFLLSLLFLIDAKRLRRHIDAATALMDQGVPESEAIQRTGCNHWKHPFWLRIWKKYPKLSG' A
#
# COMPACT_ATOMS: atom_id res chain seq x y z
N MET A 1 -4.91 21.94 -30.78
CA MET A 1 -4.50 22.04 -29.36
C MET A 1 -3.10 22.64 -29.34
N SER A 2 -2.89 23.82 -28.72
CA SER A 2 -1.59 24.51 -28.71
C SER A 2 -0.56 23.77 -27.84
N ILE A 3 0.73 23.82 -28.20
CA ILE A 3 1.83 23.23 -27.43
C ILE A 3 1.81 23.69 -25.97
N GLU A 4 1.40 24.94 -25.73
CA GLU A 4 1.28 25.49 -24.37
C GLU A 4 0.18 24.81 -23.54
N HIS A 5 -0.90 24.34 -24.16
CA HIS A 5 -1.95 23.58 -23.47
C HIS A 5 -1.48 22.16 -23.11
N VAL A 6 -0.65 21.55 -23.97
CA VAL A 6 -0.05 20.22 -23.70
C VAL A 6 0.92 20.30 -22.52
N LEU A 7 1.74 21.34 -22.46
CA LEU A 7 2.70 21.52 -21.35
C LEU A 7 1.99 21.95 -20.05
N SER A 8 1.00 22.83 -20.14
CA SER A 8 0.27 23.36 -18.97
C SER A 8 -0.60 22.31 -18.27
N VAL A 9 -1.22 21.39 -19.02
CA VAL A 9 -2.15 20.40 -18.46
C VAL A 9 -1.55 18.99 -18.46
N GLY A 10 -0.80 18.64 -19.49
CA GLY A 10 -0.23 17.30 -19.65
C GLY A 10 0.87 16.99 -18.62
N ILE A 11 1.76 17.95 -18.33
CA ILE A 11 2.84 17.74 -17.35
C ILE A 11 2.27 17.54 -15.94
N PRO A 12 1.38 18.41 -15.40
CA PRO A 12 0.81 18.19 -14.07
C PRO A 12 0.01 16.90 -13.96
N LEU A 13 -0.70 16.51 -15.02
CA LEU A 13 -1.47 15.27 -15.02
C LEU A 13 -0.55 14.03 -15.02
N ALA A 14 0.50 14.04 -15.84
CA ALA A 14 1.48 12.96 -15.89
C ALA A 14 2.24 12.82 -14.57
N THR A 15 2.66 13.93 -13.95
CA THR A 15 3.31 13.89 -12.63
C THR A 15 2.37 13.40 -11.55
N PHE A 16 1.08 13.81 -11.58
CA PHE A 16 0.08 13.31 -10.65
C PHE A 16 -0.08 11.78 -10.73
N PHE A 17 -0.27 11.24 -11.94
CA PHE A 17 -0.38 9.78 -12.12
C PHE A 17 0.91 9.05 -11.73
N PHE A 18 2.08 9.61 -12.06
CA PHE A 18 3.35 9.02 -11.67
C PHE A 18 3.51 8.94 -10.15
N LEU A 19 3.22 10.02 -9.43
CA LEU A 19 3.25 10.04 -7.97
C LEU A 19 2.24 9.07 -7.36
N LEU A 20 1.03 9.02 -7.93
CA LEU A 20 -0.01 8.10 -7.49
C LEU A 20 0.45 6.63 -7.67
N SER A 21 1.01 6.28 -8.82
CA SER A 21 1.58 4.95 -9.08
C SER A 21 2.71 4.61 -8.10
N LEU A 22 3.60 5.56 -7.80
CA LEU A 22 4.68 5.36 -6.84
C LEU A 22 4.13 5.07 -5.43
N LEU A 23 3.10 5.80 -5.00
CA LEU A 23 2.43 5.57 -3.72
C LEU A 23 1.79 4.17 -3.67
N PHE A 24 1.13 3.74 -4.74
CA PHE A 24 0.57 2.38 -4.84
C PHE A 24 1.67 1.31 -4.77
N LEU A 25 2.80 1.50 -5.44
CA LEU A 25 3.93 0.57 -5.38
C LEU A 25 4.50 0.46 -3.96
N ILE A 26 4.65 1.59 -3.25
CA ILE A 26 5.12 1.61 -1.86
C ILE A 26 4.10 0.90 -0.95
N ASP A 27 2.81 1.15 -1.14
CA ASP A 27 1.73 0.52 -0.36
C ASP A 27 1.67 -1.00 -0.59
N ALA A 28 1.79 -1.44 -1.85
CA ALA A 28 1.83 -2.85 -2.21
C ALA A 28 3.07 -3.56 -1.65
N LYS A 29 4.25 -2.93 -1.72
CA LYS A 29 5.48 -3.46 -1.10
C LYS A 29 5.35 -3.59 0.43
N ARG A 30 4.64 -2.66 1.08
CA ARG A 30 4.35 -2.77 2.51
C ARG A 30 3.43 -3.95 2.78
N LEU A 31 2.28 -4.03 2.10
CA LEU A 31 1.36 -5.16 2.22
C LEU A 31 2.06 -6.50 2.05
N ARG A 32 2.90 -6.62 1.02
CA ARG A 32 3.61 -7.86 0.74
C ARG A 32 4.44 -8.32 1.93
N ARG A 33 5.19 -7.44 2.59
CA ARG A 33 5.96 -7.78 3.80
C ARG A 33 5.08 -8.25 4.96
N HIS A 34 3.87 -7.70 5.10
CA HIS A 34 2.93 -8.14 6.14
C HIS A 34 2.29 -9.49 5.82
N ILE A 35 2.03 -9.76 4.54
CA ILE A 35 1.59 -11.08 4.07
C ILE A 35 2.69 -12.10 4.30
N ASP A 36 3.92 -11.82 3.87
CA ASP A 36 5.05 -12.75 4.02
C ASP A 36 5.30 -13.08 5.51
N ALA A 37 5.20 -12.09 6.40
CA ALA A 37 5.27 -12.31 7.85
C ALA A 37 4.08 -13.13 8.40
N ALA A 38 2.87 -12.93 7.87
CA ALA A 38 1.70 -13.68 8.29
C ALA A 38 1.82 -15.14 7.85
N THR A 39 2.26 -15.38 6.62
CA THR A 39 2.56 -16.70 6.09
C THR A 39 3.61 -17.41 6.94
N ALA A 40 4.69 -16.73 7.33
CA ALA A 40 5.70 -17.33 8.21
C ALA A 40 5.14 -17.75 9.58
N LEU A 41 4.16 -17.00 10.14
CA LEU A 41 3.46 -17.41 11.37
C LEU A 41 2.52 -18.61 11.12
N MET A 42 1.84 -18.63 9.98
CA MET A 42 0.96 -19.74 9.61
C MET A 42 1.75 -21.04 9.41
N ASP A 43 2.95 -20.96 8.82
CA ASP A 43 3.86 -22.09 8.66
C ASP A 43 4.35 -22.63 10.02
N GLN A 44 4.34 -21.80 11.07
CA GLN A 44 4.63 -22.20 12.45
C GLN A 44 3.38 -22.76 13.19
N GLY A 45 2.25 -22.91 12.49
CA GLY A 45 1.00 -23.44 13.04
C GLY A 45 0.08 -22.40 13.68
N VAL A 46 0.36 -21.10 13.54
CA VAL A 46 -0.54 -20.04 14.02
C VAL A 46 -1.78 -19.97 13.11
N PRO A 47 -3.01 -19.94 13.65
CA PRO A 47 -4.21 -19.77 12.85
C PRO A 47 -4.18 -18.49 12.00
N GLU A 48 -4.71 -18.54 10.78
CA GLU A 48 -4.68 -17.41 9.83
C GLU A 48 -5.25 -16.11 10.43
N SER A 49 -6.38 -16.19 11.12
CA SER A 49 -7.03 -15.02 11.74
C SER A 49 -6.12 -14.32 12.75
N GLU A 50 -5.38 -15.10 13.52
CA GLU A 50 -4.41 -14.62 14.49
C GLU A 50 -3.14 -14.11 13.82
N ALA A 51 -2.62 -14.80 12.80
CA ALA A 51 -1.46 -14.36 12.02
C ALA A 51 -1.71 -13.00 11.35
N ILE A 52 -2.87 -12.82 10.70
CA ILE A 52 -3.29 -11.56 10.07
C ILE A 52 -3.44 -10.44 11.10
N GLN A 53 -3.95 -10.74 12.30
CA GLN A 53 -4.09 -9.77 13.38
C GLN A 53 -2.72 -9.35 13.92
N ARG A 54 -1.83 -10.30 14.22
CA ARG A 54 -0.49 -10.07 14.76
C ARG A 54 0.39 -9.28 13.80
N THR A 55 0.31 -9.53 12.50
CA THR A 55 1.10 -8.78 11.52
C THR A 55 0.46 -7.48 11.09
N GLY A 56 -0.79 -7.20 11.45
CA GLY A 56 -1.47 -5.97 11.06
C GLY A 56 -1.93 -5.94 9.59
N CYS A 57 -2.00 -7.09 8.92
CA CYS A 57 -2.57 -7.23 7.57
C CYS A 57 -4.01 -6.68 7.47
N ASN A 58 -4.77 -6.70 8.56
CA ASN A 58 -6.11 -6.09 8.66
C ASN A 58 -6.13 -4.62 8.24
N HIS A 59 -5.02 -3.89 8.36
CA HIS A 59 -4.94 -2.51 7.89
C HIS A 59 -5.34 -2.40 6.41
N TRP A 60 -4.89 -3.31 5.54
CA TRP A 60 -5.17 -3.31 4.10
C TRP A 60 -6.56 -3.82 3.70
N LYS A 61 -7.39 -4.27 4.65
CA LYS A 61 -8.81 -4.57 4.36
C LYS A 61 -9.62 -3.31 4.08
N HIS A 62 -9.13 -2.15 4.50
CA HIS A 62 -9.75 -0.86 4.21
C HIS A 62 -9.28 -0.31 2.85
N PRO A 63 -10.13 0.47 2.15
CA PRO A 63 -9.74 1.10 0.90
C PRO A 63 -8.59 2.10 1.09
N PHE A 64 -7.75 2.22 0.06
CA PHE A 64 -6.49 2.99 0.10
C PHE A 64 -6.66 4.45 0.59
N TRP A 65 -7.71 5.15 0.14
CA TRP A 65 -7.97 6.54 0.53
C TRP A 65 -8.31 6.71 2.02
N LEU A 66 -8.80 5.67 2.71
CA LEU A 66 -9.00 5.71 4.16
C LEU A 66 -7.72 5.37 4.94
N ARG A 67 -6.75 4.72 4.27
CA ARG A 67 -5.51 4.24 4.89
C ARG A 67 -4.36 5.22 4.77
N ILE A 68 -4.29 5.98 3.67
CA ILE A 68 -3.21 6.94 3.43
C ILE A 68 -3.12 8.02 4.52
N TRP A 69 -4.23 8.31 5.20
CA TRP A 69 -4.31 9.24 6.34
C TRP A 69 -4.09 8.59 7.71
N LYS A 70 -3.95 7.27 7.78
CA LYS A 70 -3.73 6.52 9.02
C LYS A 70 -2.26 6.15 9.17
N LYS A 71 -1.83 5.98 10.42
CA LYS A 71 -0.52 5.42 10.72
C LYS A 71 -0.46 3.97 10.23
N TYR A 72 0.51 3.66 9.38
CA TYR A 72 0.75 2.30 8.91
C TYR A 72 1.23 1.40 10.07
N PRO A 73 0.75 0.15 10.14
CA PRO A 73 1.23 -0.80 11.14
C PRO A 73 2.72 -1.07 10.91
N LYS A 74 3.45 -1.25 12.00
CA LYS A 74 4.83 -1.75 11.96
C LYS A 74 4.77 -3.27 12.11
N LEU A 75 5.67 -3.97 11.43
CA LEU A 75 5.92 -5.37 11.74
C LEU A 75 6.54 -5.41 13.14
N SER A 76 5.78 -5.88 14.12
CA SER A 76 6.35 -6.37 15.38
C SER A 76 7.00 -7.71 15.05
N GLY A 77 8.34 -7.72 15.01
CA GLY A 77 9.12 -8.94 14.90
C GLY A 77 8.97 -9.82 16.12
#